data_AF-A0A1D9G8R1-F1
#
_entry.id   AF-A0A1D9G8R1-F1
#
_cell.length_a   1.000
_cell.length_b   1.000
_cell.length_c   1.000
_cell.angle_alpha   90.00
_cell.angle_beta   90.00
_cell.angle_gamma   90.00
#
_symmetry.space_group_name_H-M   'P 1'
#
loop_
_entity.id
_entity.type
_entity.pdbx_description
1 polymer ?
#
loop_
_entity_poly.entity_id
_entity_poly.type
_entity_poly.pdbx_seq_one_letter_code
_entity_poly.pdbx_strand_id
1 'polypeptide(L)'
;MITRWGELHQLKIPVGRVLASPACRCIETLWYAFNEDVAEIEVVKSLNGIPDTPSYDPVGLWKNLHEMLHTVPRVGTNTVLSAHSSNIKALTGLKVAQGEAVVFRPDGKAWFELVARIEQDDWQSLPPEIR
;
A
#
# COMPACT_ATOMS: atom_id res chain seq x y z
N MET A 1 2.05 0.27 20.95
CA MET A 1 3.52 0.29 20.82
C MET A 1 3.85 -0.85 19.85
N ILE A 2 4.11 -0.54 18.58
CA ILE A 2 4.28 -1.55 17.51
C ILE A 2 5.66 -2.17 17.70
N THR A 3 5.73 -3.43 18.12
CA THR A 3 7.00 -4.05 18.51
C THR A 3 7.64 -4.99 17.51
N ARG A 4 7.03 -5.40 16.37
CA ARG A 4 7.71 -6.37 15.46
C ARG A 4 7.32 -6.25 13.98
N TRP A 5 7.91 -5.29 13.27
CA TRP A 5 7.87 -5.25 11.79
C TRP A 5 8.60 -6.43 11.11
N GLY A 6 9.46 -7.16 11.84
CA GLY A 6 10.22 -8.31 11.34
C GLY A 6 9.40 -9.55 10.94
N GLU A 7 8.09 -9.55 11.13
CA GLU A 7 7.20 -10.66 10.78
C GLU A 7 6.74 -10.59 9.31
N LEU A 8 6.64 -9.39 8.70
CA LEU A 8 6.25 -9.24 7.29
C LEU A 8 7.27 -9.88 6.32
N HIS A 9 8.56 -9.82 6.65
CA HIS A 9 9.62 -10.43 5.85
C HIS A 9 9.50 -11.96 5.78
N GLN A 10 8.84 -12.55 6.78
CA GLN A 10 8.65 -14.00 6.81
C GLN A 10 7.66 -14.41 5.74
N LEU A 11 6.66 -13.59 5.40
CA LEU A 11 5.59 -13.92 4.44
C LEU A 11 6.08 -14.17 3.01
N LYS A 12 7.34 -13.79 2.69
CA LYS A 12 7.96 -13.95 1.36
C LYS A 12 7.08 -13.49 0.20
N ILE A 13 6.33 -12.41 0.41
CA ILE A 13 5.48 -11.80 -0.61
C ILE A 13 6.37 -11.38 -1.78
N PRO A 14 6.14 -11.87 -3.01
CA PRO A 14 6.91 -11.42 -4.16
C PRO A 14 6.58 -9.96 -4.46
N VAL A 15 7.54 -9.06 -4.32
CA VAL A 15 7.37 -7.62 -4.53
C VAL A 15 8.18 -7.16 -5.76
N GLY A 16 7.51 -6.45 -6.67
CA GLY A 16 8.13 -5.93 -7.89
C GLY A 16 8.40 -4.43 -7.81
N ARG A 17 7.43 -3.65 -7.33
CA ARG A 17 7.54 -2.19 -7.14
C ARG A 17 7.06 -1.79 -5.76
N VAL A 18 7.70 -0.79 -5.18
CA VAL A 18 7.38 -0.23 -3.86
C VAL A 18 7.22 1.27 -4.01
N LEU A 19 6.01 1.78 -3.75
CA LEU A 19 5.64 3.18 -3.93
C LEU A 19 5.28 3.80 -2.58
N ALA A 20 5.85 4.96 -2.27
CA ALA A 20 5.56 5.67 -1.02
C ALA A 20 5.08 7.10 -1.28
N SER A 21 4.13 7.56 -0.46
CA SER A 21 3.94 8.99 -0.24
C SER A 21 5.23 9.62 0.30
N PRO A 22 5.51 10.92 0.02
CA PRO A 22 6.71 11.61 0.50
C PRO A 22 6.83 11.76 2.02
N ALA A 23 5.76 11.48 2.78
CA ALA A 23 5.79 11.56 4.24
C ALA A 23 6.74 10.50 4.83
N CYS A 24 7.64 10.90 5.74
CA CYS A 24 8.62 10.00 6.37
C CYS A 24 7.97 8.71 6.91
N ARG A 25 6.82 8.82 7.60
CA ARG A 25 6.09 7.65 8.11
C ARG A 25 5.69 6.62 7.05
N CYS A 26 5.40 7.05 5.81
CA CYS A 26 5.03 6.14 4.74
C CYS A 26 6.26 5.39 4.21
N ILE A 27 7.37 6.13 4.05
CA ILE A 27 8.66 5.59 3.61
C ILE A 27 9.20 4.61 4.66
N GLU A 28 9.25 5.04 5.93
CA GLU A 28 9.69 4.22 7.06
C GLU A 28 8.84 2.95 7.20
N THR A 29 7.52 3.03 7.00
CA THR A 29 6.65 1.84 7.01
C THR A 29 7.12 0.81 5.98
N LEU A 30 7.39 1.21 4.73
CA LEU A 30 7.87 0.30 3.70
C LEU A 30 9.30 -0.18 3.97
N TRP A 31 10.16 0.69 4.49
CA TRP A 31 11.52 0.34 4.89
C TRP A 31 11.52 -0.76 5.94
N TYR A 32 10.69 -0.63 6.99
CA TYR A 32 10.60 -1.65 8.03
C TYR A 32 9.84 -2.91 7.60
N ALA A 33 8.92 -2.80 6.64
CA ALA A 33 8.10 -3.92 6.17
C ALA A 33 8.77 -4.80 5.11
N PHE A 34 9.67 -4.23 4.30
CA PHE A 34 10.29 -4.94 3.17
C PHE A 34 11.82 -4.86 3.15
N ASN A 35 12.44 -3.89 3.84
CA ASN A 35 13.88 -3.73 4.03
C ASN A 35 14.75 -4.18 2.82
N GLU A 36 15.76 -5.03 3.04
CA GLU A 36 16.71 -5.55 2.04
C GLU A 36 16.05 -6.38 0.92
N ASP A 37 14.80 -6.83 1.08
CA ASP A 37 14.10 -7.62 0.07
C ASP A 37 13.60 -6.75 -1.11
N VAL A 38 13.70 -5.41 -1.00
CA VAL A 38 13.30 -4.48 -2.06
C VAL A 38 14.45 -3.53 -2.44
N ALA A 39 14.70 -3.41 -3.75
CA ALA A 39 15.86 -2.67 -4.26
C ALA A 39 15.75 -1.15 -4.10
N GLU A 40 14.53 -0.59 -4.15
CA GLU A 40 14.29 0.85 -4.07
C GLU A 40 12.83 1.16 -3.68
N ILE A 41 12.65 2.22 -2.88
CA ILE A 41 11.34 2.81 -2.58
C ILE A 41 11.14 4.04 -3.49
N GLU A 42 10.19 3.97 -4.41
CA GLU A 42 9.85 5.08 -5.30
C GLU A 42 8.95 6.09 -4.56
N VAL A 43 9.43 7.33 -4.41
CA VAL A 43 8.65 8.40 -3.76
C VAL A 43 7.73 9.06 -4.77
N VAL A 44 6.41 8.92 -4.56
CA VAL A 44 5.36 9.37 -5.47
C VAL A 44 4.59 10.53 -4.86
N LYS A 45 4.84 11.74 -5.35
CA LYS A 45 4.24 12.99 -4.82
C LYS A 45 2.71 12.99 -4.82
N SER A 46 2.10 12.37 -5.83
CA SER A 46 0.64 12.25 -5.98
C SER A 46 -0.03 11.36 -4.93
N LEU A 47 0.75 10.60 -4.14
CA LEU A 47 0.24 9.86 -2.99
C LEU A 47 0.18 10.72 -1.71
N ASN A 48 0.61 11.99 -1.74
CA ASN A 48 0.50 12.87 -0.58
C ASN A 48 -0.96 13.24 -0.29
N GLY A 49 -1.61 12.49 0.59
CA GLY A 49 -3.01 12.64 0.97
C GLY A 49 -3.25 13.31 2.31
N ILE A 50 -2.28 14.03 2.89
CA ILE A 50 -2.44 14.62 4.23
C ILE A 50 -3.62 15.62 4.22
N PRO A 51 -4.69 15.36 4.98
CA PRO A 51 -5.85 16.26 5.07
C PRO A 51 -5.47 17.63 5.61
N ASP A 52 -6.32 18.62 5.36
CA ASP A 52 -6.22 19.99 5.91
C ASP A 52 -4.91 20.72 5.56
N THR A 53 -4.28 20.32 4.46
CA THR A 53 -3.14 21.02 3.86
C THR A 53 -3.56 21.74 2.58
N PRO A 54 -2.90 22.84 2.17
CA PRO A 54 -3.20 23.51 0.90
C PRO A 54 -3.06 22.62 -0.34
N SER A 55 -2.29 21.53 -0.22
CA SER A 55 -2.08 20.53 -1.28
C SER A 55 -3.11 19.41 -1.30
N TYR A 56 -4.09 19.40 -0.39
CA TYR A 56 -5.07 18.34 -0.28
C TYR A 56 -6.12 18.43 -1.41
N ASP A 57 -6.12 17.45 -2.30
CA ASP A 57 -7.04 17.37 -3.45
C ASP A 57 -7.67 15.96 -3.52
N PRO A 58 -8.88 15.75 -2.97
CA PRO A 58 -9.55 14.45 -3.01
C PRO A 58 -9.75 13.87 -4.41
N VAL A 59 -10.00 14.73 -5.41
CA VAL A 59 -10.24 14.29 -6.80
C VAL A 59 -8.93 13.81 -7.42
N GLY A 60 -7.85 14.55 -7.20
CA GLY A 60 -6.50 14.12 -7.56
C GLY A 60 -6.11 12.82 -6.87
N LEU A 61 -6.34 12.69 -5.56
CA LEU A 61 -6.05 11.46 -4.81
C LEU A 61 -6.82 10.25 -5.38
N TRP A 62 -8.11 10.44 -5.70
CA TRP A 62 -8.92 9.41 -6.35
C TRP A 62 -8.29 8.98 -7.67
N LYS A 63 -8.01 9.95 -8.56
CA LYS A 63 -7.48 9.66 -9.90
C LYS A 63 -6.13 8.95 -9.84
N ASN A 64 -5.21 9.47 -9.03
CA ASN A 64 -3.86 8.94 -8.92
C ASN A 64 -3.84 7.53 -8.31
N LEU A 65 -4.64 7.29 -7.25
CA LEU A 65 -4.72 5.95 -6.66
C LEU A 65 -5.45 4.98 -7.60
N HIS A 66 -6.53 5.43 -8.27
CA HIS A 66 -7.23 4.62 -9.26
C HIS A 66 -6.26 4.14 -10.35
N GLU A 67 -5.50 5.06 -10.95
CA GLU A 67 -4.47 4.76 -11.96
C GLU A 67 -3.47 3.70 -11.50
N MET A 68 -3.00 3.81 -10.25
CA MET A 68 -2.06 2.84 -9.69
C MET A 68 -2.71 1.47 -9.42
N LEU A 69 -3.94 1.43 -8.91
CA LEU A 69 -4.59 0.17 -8.53
C LEU A 69 -5.07 -0.66 -9.73
N HIS A 70 -5.40 -0.04 -10.87
CA HIS A 70 -5.73 -0.79 -12.09
C HIS A 70 -4.49 -1.11 -12.96
N THR A 71 -3.30 -0.68 -12.55
CA THR A 71 -2.05 -1.03 -13.25
C THR A 71 -1.65 -2.45 -12.86
N VAL A 72 -1.60 -3.35 -13.84
CA VAL A 72 -1.19 -4.75 -13.61
C VAL A 72 0.29 -4.79 -13.21
N PRO A 73 0.65 -5.38 -12.06
CA PRO A 73 2.04 -5.57 -11.66
C PRO A 73 2.82 -6.46 -12.64
N ARG A 74 4.15 -6.49 -12.50
CA ARG A 74 4.97 -7.46 -13.24
C ARG A 74 4.52 -8.88 -12.86
N VAL A 75 4.52 -9.78 -13.85
CA VAL A 75 4.12 -11.18 -13.67
C VAL A 75 4.83 -11.81 -12.47
N GLY A 76 4.06 -12.45 -11.59
CA GLY A 76 4.57 -13.12 -10.39
C GLY A 76 4.99 -12.17 -9.26
N THR A 77 4.60 -10.90 -9.31
CA THR A 77 4.93 -9.92 -8.27
C THR A 77 3.72 -9.07 -7.87
N ASN A 78 3.83 -8.41 -6.72
CA ASN A 78 2.89 -7.40 -6.24
C ASN A 78 3.52 -6.01 -6.35
N THR A 79 2.68 -4.99 -6.56
CA THR A 79 3.06 -3.59 -6.31
C THR A 79 2.56 -3.20 -4.93
N VAL A 80 3.46 -2.72 -4.08
CA VAL A 80 3.12 -2.29 -2.71
C VAL A 80 3.09 -0.77 -2.65
N LEU A 81 2.08 -0.22 -1.98
CA LEU A 81 1.90 1.21 -1.82
C LEU A 81 1.76 1.56 -0.34
N SER A 82 2.47 2.59 0.13
CA SER A 82 2.23 3.21 1.44
C SER A 82 1.86 4.67 1.27
N ALA A 83 0.62 5.00 1.65
CA ALA A 83 0.04 6.33 1.52
C ALA A 83 -0.74 6.69 2.80
N HIS A 84 -1.88 7.38 2.66
CA HIS A 84 -2.72 7.81 3.78
C HIS A 84 -4.10 7.18 3.67
N SER A 85 -4.80 7.08 4.80
CA SER A 85 -6.19 6.57 4.83
C SER A 85 -7.14 7.42 3.96
N SER A 86 -6.83 8.69 3.74
CA SER A 86 -7.55 9.59 2.83
C SER A 86 -7.45 9.17 1.37
N ASN A 87 -6.35 8.57 0.91
CA ASN A 87 -6.24 8.04 -0.46
C ASN A 87 -7.24 6.91 -0.66
N ILE A 88 -7.23 5.92 0.25
CA ILE A 88 -8.13 4.76 0.19
C ILE A 88 -9.58 5.19 0.35
N LYS A 89 -9.86 6.10 1.30
CA LYS A 89 -11.20 6.65 1.52
C LYS A 89 -11.72 7.40 0.32
N ALA A 90 -10.89 8.21 -0.35
CA ALA A 90 -11.30 8.94 -1.55
C ALA A 90 -11.74 7.96 -2.63
N LEU A 91 -11.00 6.88 -2.84
CA LEU A 91 -11.25 5.91 -3.91
C LEU A 91 -12.39 4.92 -3.62
N THR A 92 -12.46 4.40 -2.40
CA THR A 92 -13.29 3.24 -2.05
C THR A 92 -14.39 3.56 -1.03
N GLY A 93 -14.32 4.72 -0.38
CA GLY A 93 -15.15 5.05 0.79
C GLY A 93 -14.74 4.34 2.08
N LEU A 94 -13.80 3.39 2.03
CA LEU A 94 -13.36 2.61 3.19
C LEU A 94 -12.51 3.47 4.14
N LYS A 95 -12.70 3.23 5.44
CA LYS A 95 -11.80 3.72 6.48
C LYS A 95 -10.86 2.59 6.87
N VAL A 96 -9.58 2.79 6.57
CA VAL A 96 -8.50 1.85 6.91
C VAL A 96 -7.73 2.42 8.10
N ALA A 97 -7.56 1.62 9.14
CA ALA A 97 -6.83 2.02 10.34
C ALA A 97 -5.31 1.94 10.12
N GLN A 98 -4.54 2.54 11.03
CA GLN A 98 -3.09 2.40 10.99
C GLN A 98 -2.70 0.93 11.20
N GLY A 99 -1.69 0.45 10.47
CA GLY A 99 -1.26 -0.94 10.54
C GLY A 99 -2.13 -1.93 9.76
N GLU A 100 -3.22 -1.49 9.15
CA GLU A 100 -4.01 -2.33 8.24
C GLU A 100 -3.52 -2.23 6.79
N ALA A 101 -3.78 -3.27 6.00
CA ALA A 101 -3.63 -3.24 4.55
C ALA A 101 -4.92 -3.65 3.84
N VAL A 102 -5.05 -3.17 2.61
CA VAL A 102 -6.07 -3.59 1.64
C VAL A 102 -5.37 -4.07 0.39
N VAL A 103 -5.82 -5.20 -0.14
CA VAL A 103 -5.22 -5.86 -1.31
C VAL A 103 -6.19 -5.78 -2.47
N PHE A 104 -5.69 -5.26 -3.59
CA PHE A 104 -6.48 -5.11 -4.81
C PHE A 104 -5.93 -5.99 -5.93
N ARG A 105 -6.84 -6.53 -6.74
CA ARG A 105 -6.51 -7.28 -7.94
C ARG A 105 -6.96 -6.50 -9.17
N PRO A 106 -6.03 -5.99 -10.01
CA PRO A 106 -6.39 -5.37 -11.27
C PRO A 106 -6.90 -6.40 -12.28
N ASP A 107 -7.85 -6.00 -13.13
CA ASP A 107 -8.43 -6.88 -14.17
C ASP A 107 -7.78 -6.68 -15.56
N GLY A 108 -6.87 -5.71 -15.68
CA GLY A 108 -6.21 -5.33 -16.93
C GLY A 108 -7.06 -4.48 -17.88
N LYS A 109 -8.26 -4.05 -17.47
CA LYS A 109 -9.23 -3.25 -18.24
C LYS A 109 -9.59 -1.94 -17.53
N ALA A 110 -8.60 -1.32 -16.91
CA ALA A 110 -8.74 -0.11 -16.11
C ALA A 110 -9.65 -0.25 -14.88
N TRP A 111 -9.83 -1.49 -14.38
CA TRP A 111 -10.56 -1.78 -13.16
C TRP A 111 -9.72 -2.61 -12.18
N PHE A 112 -10.23 -2.72 -10.94
CA PHE A 112 -9.67 -3.54 -9.89
C PHE A 112 -10.75 -3.98 -8.90
N GLU A 113 -10.49 -5.09 -8.21
CA GLU A 113 -11.34 -5.63 -7.15
C GLU A 113 -10.60 -5.58 -5.82
N LEU A 114 -11.29 -5.20 -4.73
CA LEU A 114 -10.78 -5.42 -3.37
C LEU A 114 -10.89 -6.91 -3.03
N VAL A 115 -9.77 -7.60 -2.91
CA VAL A 115 -9.74 -9.05 -2.68
C VAL A 115 -9.38 -9.44 -1.24
N ALA A 116 -8.81 -8.51 -0.47
CA ALA A 116 -8.52 -8.73 0.94
C ALA A 116 -8.43 -7.42 1.73
N ARG A 117 -8.73 -7.50 3.03
CA ARG A 117 -8.32 -6.54 4.04
C ARG A 117 -7.61 -7.33 5.13
N ILE A 118 -6.47 -6.83 5.59
CA ILE A 118 -5.66 -7.44 6.63
C ILE A 118 -5.65 -6.45 7.79
N GLU A 119 -6.26 -6.84 8.91
CA GLU A 119 -6.24 -6.02 10.11
C GLU A 119 -4.87 -6.10 10.79
N GLN A 120 -4.58 -5.14 11.68
CA GLN A 120 -3.28 -5.08 12.35
C GLN A 120 -2.95 -6.37 13.12
N ASP A 121 -3.95 -7.01 13.72
CA ASP A 121 -3.74 -8.22 14.52
C ASP A 121 -3.72 -9.50 13.65
N ASP A 122 -4.20 -9.41 12.40
CA ASP A 122 -4.27 -10.56 11.50
C ASP A 122 -2.93 -10.88 10.83
N TRP A 123 -2.00 -9.93 10.78
CA TRP A 123 -0.67 -10.13 10.16
C TRP A 123 0.07 -11.35 10.72
N GLN A 124 -0.09 -11.63 12.02
CA GLN A 124 0.54 -12.76 12.71
C GLN A 124 -0.11 -14.10 12.41
N SER A 125 -1.34 -14.07 11.92
CA SER A 125 -2.12 -15.27 11.59
C SER A 125 -1.93 -15.70 10.13
N LEU A 126 -1.22 -14.89 9.34
CA LEU A 126 -0.91 -15.22 7.95
C LEU A 126 0.13 -16.34 7.86
N PRO A 127 0.01 -17.24 6.86
CA PRO A 127 1.00 -18.28 6.67
C PRO A 127 2.35 -17.65 6.32
N PRO A 128 3.47 -18.26 6.74
CA PRO A 128 4.82 -17.75 6.49
C PRO A 128 5.24 -17.77 5.01
N GLU A 129 4.38 -18.14 4.07
CA GLU A 129 4.63 -17.96 2.64
C GLU A 129 3.28 -17.73 1.95
N ILE A 130 3.13 -16.59 1.29
CA ILE A 130 1.94 -16.27 0.49
C ILE A 130 2.37 -16.19 -0.97
N ARG A 131 1.86 -17.13 -1.78
CA ARG A 131 2.08 -17.20 -3.23
C ARG A 131 0.92 -16.60 -4.01
#